data_AF-A0A821LGQ1-F1
#
_entry.id   AF-A0A821LGQ1-F1
#
_cell.length_a   1.000
_cell.length_b   1.000
_cell.length_c   1.000
_cell.angle_alpha   90.00
_cell.angle_beta   90.00
_cell.angle_gamma   90.00
#
_symmetry.space_group_name_H-M   'P 1'
#
loop_
_entity.id
_entity.type
_entity.pdbx_description
1 polymer ?
#
loop_
_entity_poly.entity_id
_entity_poly.type
_entity_poly.pdbx_seq_one_letter_code
_entity_poly.pdbx_strand_id
1 'polypeptide(L)'
;MLDLTIFQKTDPKYSIRRCIVFVAIFPPQLEKTPICRAIFEEAGRLRKPIAPVIAIKDWRPEDWLGLTIARCTFFRIFDKENAYKPFYDSNRI
;
A
#
# COMPACT_ATOMS: atom_id res chain seq x y z
N MET A 1 -2.06 4.84 -17.18
CA MET A 1 -1.95 6.03 -16.32
C MET A 1 -3.12 5.93 -15.34
N LEU A 2 -2.86 5.63 -14.06
CA LEU A 2 -3.92 5.49 -13.05
C LEU A 2 -4.55 6.87 -12.84
N ASP A 3 -5.86 6.95 -13.07
CA ASP A 3 -6.63 8.19 -12.96
C ASP A 3 -6.78 8.57 -11.49
N LEU A 4 -5.99 9.54 -11.04
CA LEU A 4 -5.94 10.02 -9.65
C LEU A 4 -7.20 10.80 -9.24
N THR A 5 -8.13 11.05 -10.15
CA THR A 5 -9.32 11.90 -9.93
C THR A 5 -10.37 11.23 -9.03
N ILE A 6 -10.33 9.90 -8.87
CA ILE A 6 -11.26 9.14 -8.01
C ILE A 6 -11.03 9.45 -6.51
N PHE A 7 -9.83 9.89 -6.11
CA PHE A 7 -9.50 10.17 -4.70
C PHE A 7 -10.07 11.48 -4.16
N GLN A 8 -10.68 12.34 -4.98
CA GLN A 8 -11.14 13.67 -4.53
C GLN A 8 -12.41 13.64 -3.64
N LYS A 9 -13.18 12.54 -3.60
CA LYS A 9 -14.51 12.55 -2.95
C LYS A 9 -14.53 12.03 -1.51
N THR A 10 -13.45 11.44 -1.00
CA THR A 10 -13.41 10.85 0.34
C THR A 10 -12.16 11.31 1.09
N ASP A 11 -12.34 11.92 2.26
CA ASP A 11 -11.24 12.22 3.18
C ASP A 11 -10.47 10.92 3.48
N PRO A 12 -9.22 10.78 3.03
CA PRO A 12 -8.47 9.53 3.20
C PRO A 12 -8.26 9.19 4.69
N LYS A 13 -8.29 10.19 5.59
CA LYS A 13 -8.21 9.96 7.05
C LYS A 13 -9.46 9.27 7.59
N TYR A 14 -10.63 9.50 6.97
CA TYR A 14 -11.87 8.83 7.34
C TYR A 14 -11.79 7.32 7.13
N SER A 15 -11.20 6.89 6.01
CA SER A 15 -11.01 5.45 5.72
C SER A 15 -10.07 4.79 6.72
N ILE A 16 -9.00 5.47 7.13
CA ILE A 16 -8.03 4.96 8.13
C ILE A 16 -8.67 4.80 9.51
N ARG A 17 -9.58 5.69 9.90
CA ARG A 17 -10.30 5.57 11.17
C ARG A 17 -11.13 4.29 11.25
N ARG A 18 -11.73 3.89 10.13
CA ARG A 18 -12.64 2.75 10.03
C ARG A 18 -11.98 1.42 9.71
N CYS A 19 -10.76 1.41 9.14
CA CYS A 19 -10.07 0.15 8.85
C CYS A 19 -9.57 -0.52 10.13
N ILE A 20 -9.47 -1.85 10.11
CA ILE A 20 -8.85 -2.63 11.19
C ILE A 20 -7.33 -2.65 11.00
N VAL A 21 -6.88 -2.91 9.77
CA VAL A 21 -5.48 -2.92 9.35
C VAL A 21 -5.33 -1.99 8.16
N PHE A 22 -4.27 -1.19 8.15
CA PHE A 22 -3.90 -0.37 7.00
C PHE A 22 -2.86 -1.10 6.16
N VAL A 23 -3.29 -1.62 5.01
CA VAL A 23 -2.39 -2.24 4.02
C VAL A 23 -1.93 -1.17 3.05
N ALA A 24 -0.62 -0.91 3.01
CA ALA A 24 -0.04 0.13 2.17
C ALA A 24 0.78 -0.49 1.04
N ILE A 25 0.31 -0.38 -0.19
CA ILE A 25 1.02 -0.87 -1.38
C ILE A 25 1.81 0.29 -1.97
N PHE A 26 3.13 0.19 -1.97
CA PHE A 26 4.01 1.30 -2.36
C PHE A 26 4.53 1.19 -3.77
N PRO A 27 4.15 2.14 -4.63
CA PRO A 27 4.99 2.61 -5.71
C PRO A 27 5.85 3.82 -5.24
N PRO A 28 7.07 4.01 -5.76
CA PRO A 28 7.98 5.10 -5.39
C PRO A 28 7.35 6.49 -5.50
N GLN A 29 6.40 6.66 -6.43
CA GLN A 29 5.72 7.92 -6.65
C GLN A 29 4.79 8.30 -5.50
N LEU A 30 4.29 7.33 -4.73
CA LEU A 30 3.32 7.58 -3.65
C LEU A 30 3.97 8.23 -2.43
N GLU A 31 5.22 7.88 -2.13
CA GLU A 31 6.00 8.42 -1.01
C GLU A 31 6.09 9.96 -1.04
N LYS A 32 6.15 10.54 -2.23
CA LYS A 32 6.28 11.99 -2.42
C LYS A 32 4.95 12.74 -2.29
N THR A 33 3.83 12.03 -2.19
CA THR A 33 2.51 12.67 -2.13
C THR A 33 2.16 13.10 -0.70
N PRO A 34 1.66 14.33 -0.48
CA PRO A 34 1.20 14.77 0.84
C PRO A 34 0.11 13.89 1.43
N ILE A 35 -0.72 13.29 0.57
CA ILE A 35 -1.80 12.37 0.95
C ILE A 35 -1.23 11.12 1.63
N CYS A 36 -0.18 10.53 1.06
CA CYS A 36 0.46 9.34 1.64
C CYS A 36 0.94 9.65 3.06
N ARG A 37 1.71 10.73 3.24
CA ARG A 37 2.20 11.14 4.56
C ARG A 37 1.06 11.36 5.57
N ALA A 38 0.01 12.08 5.18
CA ALA A 38 -1.14 12.34 6.06
C ALA A 38 -1.87 11.06 6.49
N ILE A 39 -1.95 10.06 5.61
CA ILE A 39 -2.54 8.75 5.91
C ILE A 39 -1.70 7.97 6.93
N PHE A 40 -0.38 7.95 6.76
CA PHE A 40 0.54 7.27 7.68
C PHE A 40 0.58 7.92 9.06
N GLU A 41 0.57 9.25 9.10
CA GLU A 41 0.50 10.01 10.35
C GLU A 41 -0.81 9.71 11.09
N GLU A 42 -1.94 9.67 10.39
CA GLU A 42 -3.24 9.31 10.99
C GLU A 42 -3.28 7.86 11.48
N ALA A 43 -2.75 6.91 10.69
CA ALA A 43 -2.65 5.51 11.09
C ALA A 43 -1.77 5.34 12.34
N GLY A 44 -0.63 6.03 12.38
CA GLY A 44 0.27 6.06 13.53
C GLY A 44 -0.38 6.67 14.77
N ARG A 45 -1.07 7.81 14.62
CA ARG A 45 -1.81 8.48 15.70
C ARG A 45 -2.88 7.56 16.31
N LEU A 46 -3.57 6.80 15.47
CA LEU A 46 -4.60 5.84 15.88
C LEU A 46 -4.05 4.47 16.29
N ARG A 47 -2.73 4.29 16.27
CA ARG A 47 -2.04 3.01 16.52
C ARG A 47 -2.61 1.86 15.69
N LYS A 48 -3.02 2.15 14.45
CA LYS A 48 -3.51 1.14 13.51
C LYS A 48 -2.35 0.21 13.13
N PRO A 49 -2.54 -1.12 13.11
CA PRO A 49 -1.60 -2.02 12.49
C PRO A 49 -1.39 -1.62 11.03
N ILE A 50 -0.13 -1.46 10.65
CA ILE A 50 0.29 -1.12 9.29
C ILE A 50 0.95 -2.37 8.71
N ALA A 51 0.51 -2.79 7.52
CA ALA A 51 1.09 -3.86 6.73
C ALA A 51 1.67 -3.27 5.44
N PRO A 52 2.96 -2.88 5.44
CA PRO A 52 3.65 -2.34 4.29
C PRO A 52 3.85 -3.43 3.23
N VAL A 53 3.56 -3.14 1.96
CA VAL A 53 3.72 -4.04 0.83
C VAL A 53 4.59 -3.38 -0.24
N ILE A 54 5.81 -3.89 -0.40
CA ILE A 54 6.76 -3.44 -1.41
C ILE A 54 6.57 -4.28 -2.67
N ALA A 55 6.08 -3.66 -3.74
CA ALA A 55 5.81 -4.32 -5.01
C ALA A 55 6.93 -4.13 -6.06
N ILE A 56 7.96 -3.35 -5.74
CA ILE A 56 9.10 -3.07 -6.64
C ILE A 56 10.38 -3.66 -6.07
N LYS A 57 11.06 -4.50 -6.87
CA LYS A 57 12.17 -5.35 -6.43
C LYS A 57 13.32 -4.57 -5.78
N ASP A 58 13.75 -3.51 -6.41
CA ASP A 58 14.98 -2.79 -6.04
C ASP A 58 14.71 -1.43 -5.38
N TRP A 59 13.44 -1.12 -5.11
CA TRP A 59 13.07 0.10 -4.40
C TRP A 59 12.94 -0.16 -2.90
N ARG A 60 13.38 0.82 -2.11
CA ARG A 60 13.25 0.83 -0.65
C ARG A 60 12.72 2.21 -0.23
N PRO A 61 11.82 2.26 0.76
CA PRO A 61 11.38 3.53 1.33
C PRO A 61 12.54 4.19 2.07
N GLU A 62 12.67 5.51 1.92
CA GLU A 62 13.73 6.31 2.55
C GLU A 62 13.10 7.35 3.51
N ASP A 63 13.94 8.13 4.18
CA ASP A 63 13.52 9.23 5.05
C ASP A 63 12.39 8.87 6.05
N TRP A 64 11.34 9.69 6.09
CA TRP A 64 10.21 9.56 7.01
C TRP A 64 9.44 8.25 6.81
N LEU A 65 9.36 7.76 5.57
CA LEU A 65 8.62 6.55 5.25
C LEU A 65 9.41 5.32 5.67
N GLY A 66 10.72 5.32 5.42
CA GLY A 66 11.65 4.30 5.92
C GLY A 66 11.58 4.16 7.43
N LEU A 67 11.62 5.27 8.17
CA LEU A 67 11.46 5.27 9.63
C LEU A 67 10.09 4.75 10.10
N THR A 68 9.03 5.10 9.37
CA THR A 68 7.66 4.67 9.70
C THR A 68 7.48 3.18 9.52
N ILE A 69 8.08 2.61 8.48
CA ILE A 69 7.98 1.19 8.10
C ILE A 69 8.99 0.31 8.87
N ALA A 70 10.13 0.85 9.31
CA ALA A 70 11.18 0.08 9.98
C ALA A 70 10.70 -0.71 11.22
N ARG A 71 9.61 -0.25 11.85
CA ARG A 71 8.97 -0.89 12.99
C ARG A 71 7.81 -1.84 12.63
N CYS A 72 7.52 -2.01 11.35
CA CYS A 72 6.39 -2.79 10.86
C CYS A 72 6.85 -4.10 10.22
N THR A 73 6.08 -5.17 10.40
CA THR A 73 6.22 -6.37 9.58
C THR A 73 5.79 -6.04 8.16
N PHE A 74 6.70 -6.14 7.19
CA PHE A 74 6.43 -5.82 5.79
C PHE A 74 6.48 -7.05 4.90
N PHE A 75 5.75 -6.97 3.79
CA PHE A 75 5.69 -7.98 2.77
C PHE A 75 6.36 -7.45 1.50
N ARG A 76 7.08 -8.33 0.82
CA ARG A 76 7.60 -8.06 -0.52
C ARG A 76 6.88 -8.98 -1.49
N ILE A 77 6.23 -8.43 -2.50
CA ILE A 77 5.56 -9.22 -3.54
C ILE A 77 6.43 -9.16 -4.77
N PHE A 78 7.27 -10.18 -4.92
CA PHE A 78 7.96 -10.48 -6.16
C PHE A 78 7.42 -11.84 -6.60
N ASP A 79 7.18 -12.00 -7.89
CA ASP A 79 6.61 -13.21 -8.50
C ASP A 79 5.07 -13.22 -8.59
N LYS A 80 4.53 -12.31 -9.42
CA LYS A 80 3.15 -12.36 -9.92
C LYS A 80 2.76 -13.76 -10.43
N GLU A 81 3.72 -14.47 -11.03
CA GLU A 81 3.60 -15.84 -11.56
C GLU A 81 3.26 -16.87 -10.46
N ASN A 82 3.68 -16.63 -9.22
CA ASN A 82 3.43 -17.52 -8.08
C ASN A 82 2.13 -17.18 -7.33
N ALA A 83 1.46 -16.08 -7.67
CA ALA A 83 0.28 -15.62 -6.94
C ALA A 83 -0.95 -16.53 -7.14
N TYR A 84 -0.99 -17.29 -8.23
CA TYR A 84 -2.07 -18.22 -8.55
C TYR A 84 -1.53 -19.39 -9.38
N LYS A 85 -2.14 -20.57 -9.23
CA LYS A 85 -1.95 -21.66 -10.20
C LYS A 85 -2.75 -21.31 -11.46
N PRO A 86 -2.16 -21.35 -12.66
CA PRO A 86 -2.92 -21.19 -13.89
C PRO A 86 -4.04 -22.23 -13.93
N PHE A 87 -5.29 -21.79 -13.97
CA PHE A 87 -6.44 -22.66 -14.20
C PHE A 87 -6.81 -22.54 -15.68
N TYR A 88 -6.62 -23.60 -16.44
CA TYR A 88 -7.06 -23.66 -17.83
C TYR A 88 -8.51 -24.13 -17.86
N ASP A 89 -9.44 -23.23 -18.16
CA ASP A 89 -10.84 -23.57 -18.36
C ASP A 89 -11.05 -24.01 -19.81
N SER A 90 -11.12 -25.33 -20.03
CA SER A 90 -11.37 -25.92 -21.35
C SER A 90 -12.77 -25.62 -21.92
N ASN A 91 -13.66 -24.97 -21.16
CA ASN A 91 -15.02 -24.62 -21.60
C ASN A 91 -15.13 -23.19 -22.16
N ARG A 92 -14.03 -22.45 -22.30
CA ARG A 92 -13.98 -21.09 -22.89
C ARG A 92 -13.38 -21.07 -24.30
N ILE A 93 -13.73 -22.05 -25.15
CA ILE A 93 -13.47 -22.02 -26.60
C ILE A 93 -14.74 -21.57 -27.32
#